data_AF-A0A7J0D0P9-F1
#
_entry.id   AF-A0A7J0D0P9-F1
#
_cell.length_a   1.000
_cell.length_b   1.000
_cell.length_c   1.000
_cell.angle_alpha   90.00
_cell.angle_beta   90.00
_cell.angle_gamma   90.00
#
_symmetry.space_group_name_H-M   'P 1'
#
loop_
_entity.id
_entity.type
_entity.pdbx_description
1 polymer ?
#
loop_
_entity_poly.entity_id
_entity_poly.type
_entity_poly.pdbx_seq_one_letter_code
_entity_poly.pdbx_strand_id
1 'polypeptide(L)'
;MERLLAPDRPGAELYDFVRSDDAELIAAYDRAARSEPTRARLRTHPAYAADCFTHWTAHPHAGAAWTTTAAALLDEVLRPAVRAMTAEAVAEVEETVGRTGSSGRAVAFRDWNRSSALGRLGRRIAGRVRRG
;
A
#
# COMPACT_ATOMS: atom_id res chain seq x y z
N MET A 1 2.40 -7.58 -15.65
CA MET A 1 1.94 -6.67 -14.57
C MET A 1 1.04 -7.36 -13.56
N GLU A 2 0.02 -8.11 -13.98
CA GLU A 2 -0.99 -8.72 -13.08
C GLU A 2 -0.40 -9.66 -12.02
N ARG A 3 0.70 -10.35 -12.32
CA ARG A 3 1.45 -11.16 -11.33
C ARG A 3 1.96 -10.37 -10.12
N LEU A 4 2.26 -9.07 -10.29
CA LEU A 4 2.67 -8.19 -9.19
C LEU A 4 1.47 -7.66 -8.40
N LEU A 5 0.24 -7.98 -8.78
CA LEU A 5 -0.98 -7.66 -8.02
C LEU A 5 -1.66 -8.92 -7.50
N ALA A 6 -1.03 -10.10 -7.66
CA ALA A 6 -1.50 -11.36 -7.12
C ALA A 6 -1.21 -11.46 -5.61
N PRO A 7 -2.02 -12.23 -4.84
CA PRO A 7 -1.81 -12.43 -3.41
C PRO A 7 -0.48 -13.14 -3.10
N ASP A 8 -0.06 -14.11 -3.91
CA ASP A 8 1.23 -14.84 -3.77
C ASP A 8 2.39 -14.13 -4.49
N ARG A 9 2.43 -12.81 -4.37
CA ARG A 9 3.40 -11.97 -5.05
C ARG A 9 4.82 -12.28 -4.57
N PRO A 10 5.78 -12.57 -5.48
CA PRO A 10 7.17 -12.78 -5.10
C PRO A 10 7.80 -11.45 -4.65
N GLY A 11 8.17 -11.36 -3.36
CA GLY A 11 8.74 -10.15 -2.77
C GLY A 11 10.07 -9.69 -3.39
N ALA A 12 10.86 -10.60 -3.96
CA ALA A 12 12.15 -10.31 -4.59
C ALA A 12 12.00 -9.60 -5.95
N GLU A 13 11.12 -10.09 -6.84
CA GLU A 13 10.86 -9.49 -8.17
C GLU A 13 10.35 -8.05 -8.05
N LEU A 14 9.72 -7.72 -6.93
CA LEU A 14 9.31 -6.37 -6.62
C LEU A 14 10.38 -5.46 -6.12
N TYR A 15 11.26 -5.99 -5.28
CA TYR A 15 12.36 -5.20 -4.78
C TYR A 15 13.27 -4.82 -5.96
N ASP A 16 13.46 -5.72 -6.93
CA ASP A 16 14.13 -5.42 -8.20
C ASP A 16 13.36 -4.40 -9.05
N PHE A 17 12.04 -4.55 -9.21
CA PHE A 17 11.22 -3.58 -9.92
C PHE A 17 11.28 -2.18 -9.30
N VAL A 18 11.06 -2.08 -7.99
CA VAL A 18 11.03 -0.84 -7.22
C VAL A 18 12.40 -0.16 -7.24
N ARG A 19 13.50 -0.92 -7.28
CA ARG A 19 14.87 -0.40 -7.42
C ARG A 19 15.25 -0.05 -8.86
N SER A 20 14.57 -0.62 -9.86
CA SER A 20 14.82 -0.33 -11.27
C SER A 20 14.48 1.11 -11.65
N ASP A 21 13.66 1.81 -10.84
CA ASP A 21 13.12 3.17 -11.09
C ASP A 21 12.59 3.37 -12.52
N ASP A 22 12.13 2.28 -13.14
CA ASP A 22 11.62 2.29 -14.51
C ASP A 22 10.23 2.94 -14.51
N ALA A 23 10.18 4.17 -15.02
CA ALA A 23 8.97 4.98 -15.03
C ALA A 23 7.84 4.33 -15.85
N GLU A 24 8.15 3.60 -16.93
CA GLU A 24 7.13 2.93 -17.73
C GLU A 24 6.54 1.73 -16.98
N LEU A 25 7.39 0.98 -16.28
CA LEU A 25 6.97 -0.16 -15.47
C LEU A 25 6.15 0.33 -14.25
N ILE A 26 6.56 1.43 -13.63
CA ILE A 26 5.80 2.10 -12.55
C ILE A 26 4.45 2.60 -13.05
N ALA A 27 4.40 3.24 -14.22
CA ALA A 27 3.14 3.70 -14.82
C ALA A 27 2.22 2.53 -15.22
N ALA A 28 2.78 1.41 -15.69
CA ALA A 28 2.01 0.21 -15.98
C ALA A 28 1.45 -0.42 -14.69
N TYR A 29 2.19 -0.35 -13.57
CA TYR A 29 1.73 -0.83 -12.27
C TYR A 29 0.59 0.03 -11.74
N ASP A 30 0.74 1.36 -11.81
CA ASP A 30 -0.28 2.30 -11.39
C ASP A 30 -1.60 2.08 -12.16
N ARG A 31 -1.53 1.97 -13.49
CA ARG A 31 -2.71 1.67 -14.32
C ARG A 31 -3.38 0.35 -13.94
N ALA A 32 -2.60 -0.70 -13.72
CA ALA A 32 -3.14 -2.00 -13.32
C ALA A 32 -3.78 -1.94 -11.92
N ALA A 33 -3.15 -1.26 -10.96
CA ALA A 33 -3.66 -1.10 -9.60
C ALA A 33 -4.95 -0.27 -9.53
N ARG A 34 -5.14 0.66 -10.49
CA ARG A 34 -6.35 1.47 -10.63
C ARG A 34 -7.49 0.76 -11.37
N SER A 35 -7.27 -0.44 -11.90
CA SER A 35 -8.29 -1.19 -12.61
C SER A 35 -9.46 -1.59 -11.69
N GLU A 36 -10.67 -1.70 -12.24
CA GLU A 36 -11.84 -2.08 -11.46
C GLU A 36 -11.73 -3.48 -10.83
N PRO A 37 -11.14 -4.51 -11.48
CA PRO A 37 -10.91 -5.80 -10.84
C PRO A 37 -10.08 -5.70 -9.55
N THR A 38 -9.03 -4.89 -9.56
CA THR A 38 -8.20 -4.65 -8.37
C THR A 38 -9.00 -3.90 -7.31
N ARG A 39 -9.77 -2.87 -7.68
CA ARG A 39 -10.60 -2.10 -6.74
C ARG A 39 -11.71 -2.96 -6.11
N ALA A 40 -12.38 -3.79 -6.90
CA ALA A 40 -13.37 -4.74 -6.40
C ALA A 40 -12.73 -5.69 -5.39
N ARG A 41 -11.58 -6.28 -5.74
CA ARG A 41 -10.84 -7.17 -4.84
C ARG A 41 -10.42 -6.49 -3.55
N LEU A 42 -9.93 -5.25 -3.63
CA LEU A 42 -9.57 -4.46 -2.46
C LEU A 42 -10.74 -4.27 -1.52
N ARG A 43 -11.96 -4.05 -2.02
CA ARG A 43 -13.16 -3.86 -1.18
C ARG A 43 -13.67 -5.15 -0.53
N THR A 44 -13.43 -6.31 -1.17
CA THR A 44 -14.01 -7.59 -0.74
C THR A 44 -13.03 -8.52 -0.03
N HIS A 45 -11.73 -8.27 -0.10
CA HIS A 45 -10.70 -9.13 0.50
C HIS A 45 -9.80 -8.32 1.46
N PRO A 46 -10.08 -8.35 2.77
CA PRO A 46 -9.29 -7.63 3.78
C PRO A 46 -7.79 -7.97 3.76
N ALA A 47 -7.44 -9.27 3.64
CA ALA A 47 -6.05 -9.70 3.55
C ALA A 47 -5.32 -9.05 2.35
N TYR A 48 -5.98 -8.96 1.20
CA TYR A 48 -5.41 -8.33 0.01
C TYR A 48 -5.17 -6.83 0.20
N ALA A 49 -6.09 -6.14 0.88
CA ALA A 49 -5.92 -4.73 1.23
C ALA A 49 -4.76 -4.52 2.23
N ALA A 50 -4.59 -5.43 3.20
CA ALA A 50 -3.48 -5.42 4.14
C ALA A 50 -2.12 -5.60 3.44
N ASP A 51 -2.03 -6.55 2.51
CA ASP A 51 -0.82 -6.78 1.71
C ASP A 51 -0.48 -5.56 0.85
N CYS A 52 -1.47 -4.95 0.19
CA CYS A 52 -1.26 -3.75 -0.60
C CYS A 52 -0.76 -2.58 0.26
N PHE A 53 -1.36 -2.35 1.43
CA PHE A 53 -0.89 -1.34 2.38
C PHE A 53 0.56 -1.60 2.78
N THR A 54 0.88 -2.84 3.14
CA THR A 54 2.22 -3.23 3.56
C THR A 54 3.24 -2.99 2.48
N HIS A 55 2.91 -3.38 1.26
CA HIS A 55 3.78 -3.22 0.12
C HIS A 55 4.06 -1.76 -0.24
N TRP A 56 3.01 -0.93 -0.39
CA TRP A 56 3.18 0.47 -0.81
C TRP A 56 3.87 1.34 0.25
N THR A 57 3.91 0.89 1.50
CA THR A 57 4.60 1.59 2.60
C THR A 57 5.96 0.99 2.96
N ALA A 58 6.36 -0.14 2.37
CA ALA A 58 7.61 -0.84 2.71
C ALA A 58 8.87 -0.15 2.16
N HIS A 59 8.77 0.60 1.06
CA HIS A 59 9.93 1.15 0.36
C HIS A 59 9.87 2.68 0.19
N PRO A 60 9.97 3.46 1.28
CA PRO A 60 9.94 4.93 1.20
C PRO A 60 11.17 5.56 0.52
N HIS A 61 12.18 4.75 0.16
CA HIS A 61 13.45 5.20 -0.44
C HIS A 61 13.72 4.62 -1.83
N ALA A 62 12.73 3.96 -2.44
CA ALA A 62 12.87 3.28 -3.72
C ALA A 62 13.25 4.16 -4.92
N GLY A 63 12.97 5.46 -4.84
CA GLY A 63 13.01 6.36 -5.99
C GLY A 63 11.83 7.32 -5.95
N ALA A 64 11.97 8.47 -6.62
CA ALA A 64 10.95 9.53 -6.59
C ALA A 64 9.67 9.11 -7.33
N ALA A 65 9.81 8.34 -8.42
CA ALA A 65 8.68 7.83 -9.21
C ALA A 65 7.83 6.87 -8.37
N TRP A 66 8.45 5.85 -7.78
CA TRP A 66 7.73 4.89 -6.93
C TRP A 66 7.10 5.56 -5.71
N THR A 67 7.82 6.47 -5.04
CA THR A 67 7.30 7.16 -3.84
C THR A 67 6.04 7.97 -4.17
N THR A 68 6.04 8.68 -5.31
CA THR A 68 4.88 9.44 -5.79
C THR A 68 3.72 8.51 -6.13
N THR A 69 3.96 7.44 -6.89
CA THR A 69 2.93 6.47 -7.27
C THR A 69 2.34 5.75 -6.07
N ALA A 70 3.17 5.28 -5.13
CA ALA A 70 2.71 4.59 -3.93
C ALA A 70 1.84 5.50 -3.04
N ALA A 71 2.21 6.79 -2.91
CA ALA A 71 1.39 7.76 -2.19
C ALA A 71 0.02 7.96 -2.86
N ALA A 72 -0.01 8.11 -4.19
CA ALA A 72 -1.25 8.25 -4.94
C ALA A 72 -2.14 7.00 -4.84
N LEU A 73 -1.56 5.80 -4.95
CA LEU A 73 -2.30 4.54 -4.81
C LEU A 73 -2.91 4.37 -3.41
N LEU A 74 -2.17 4.73 -2.36
CA LEU A 74 -2.71 4.72 -0.99
C LEU A 74 -3.94 5.63 -0.88
N ASP A 75 -3.85 6.87 -1.34
CA ASP A 75 -4.92 7.85 -1.11
C ASP A 75 -6.10 7.73 -2.09
N GLU A 76 -5.86 7.35 -3.34
CA GLU A 76 -6.87 7.35 -4.39
C GLU A 76 -7.48 5.97 -4.67
N VAL A 77 -6.80 4.88 -4.26
CA VAL A 77 -7.26 3.51 -4.53
C VAL A 77 -7.57 2.77 -3.24
N LEU A 78 -6.59 2.62 -2.34
CA LEU A 78 -6.77 1.81 -1.14
C LEU A 78 -7.67 2.48 -0.11
N ARG A 79 -7.49 3.79 0.15
CA ARG A 79 -8.30 4.52 1.14
C ARG A 79 -9.80 4.47 0.80
N PRO A 80 -10.25 4.79 -0.44
CA PRO A 80 -11.66 4.66 -0.78
C PRO A 80 -12.18 3.22 -0.65
N ALA A 81 -11.37 2.23 -1.02
CA ALA A 81 -11.75 0.83 -0.92
C ALA A 81 -11.94 0.38 0.54
N VAL A 82 -10.99 0.70 1.42
CA VAL A 82 -11.07 0.40 2.87
C VAL A 82 -12.22 1.15 3.53
N ARG A 83 -12.49 2.40 3.13
CA ARG A 83 -13.63 3.18 3.67
C ARG A 83 -14.99 2.68 3.22
N ALA A 84 -15.05 1.93 2.12
CA ALA A 84 -16.28 1.28 1.65
C ALA A 84 -16.53 -0.08 2.31
N MET A 85 -15.56 -0.61 3.08
CA MET A 85 -15.71 -1.85 3.84
C MET A 85 -16.59 -1.66 5.09
N THR A 86 -17.07 -2.78 5.63
CA THR A 86 -17.65 -2.80 6.98
C THR A 86 -16.58 -2.60 8.05
N ALA A 87 -16.98 -2.24 9.26
CA ALA A 87 -16.05 -2.03 10.38
C ALA A 87 -15.27 -3.31 10.73
N GLU A 88 -15.92 -4.47 10.60
CA GLU A 88 -15.32 -5.79 10.84
C GLU A 88 -14.22 -6.09 9.83
N ALA A 89 -14.50 -5.84 8.54
CA ALA A 89 -13.52 -6.01 7.47
C ALA A 89 -12.32 -5.05 7.67
N VAL A 90 -12.54 -3.80 8.08
CA VAL A 90 -11.45 -2.87 8.40
C VAL A 90 -10.61 -3.35 9.59
N ALA A 91 -11.24 -3.92 10.62
CA ALA A 91 -10.53 -4.50 11.76
C ALA A 91 -9.66 -5.70 11.34
N GLU A 92 -10.15 -6.54 10.42
CA GLU A 92 -9.38 -7.65 9.86
C GLU A 92 -8.16 -7.17 9.05
N VAL A 93 -8.30 -6.06 8.29
CA VAL A 93 -7.16 -5.42 7.63
C VAL A 93 -6.12 -4.98 8.68
N GLU A 94 -6.56 -4.28 9.73
CA GLU A 94 -5.67 -3.81 10.80
C GLU A 94 -4.92 -4.95 11.48
N GLU A 95 -5.62 -6.03 11.82
CA GLU A 95 -5.05 -7.23 12.44
C GLU A 95 -4.02 -7.89 11.51
N THR A 96 -4.36 -8.03 10.23
CA THR A 96 -3.48 -8.64 9.23
C THR A 96 -2.22 -7.80 8.99
N VAL A 97 -2.35 -6.47 8.96
CA VAL A 97 -1.20 -5.55 8.91
C VAL A 97 -0.35 -5.66 10.18
N GLY A 98 -0.97 -5.88 11.34
CA GLY A 98 -0.29 -6.10 12.61
C GLY A 98 0.48 -7.42 12.65
N ARG A 99 -0.05 -8.48 12.04
CA ARG A 99 0.60 -9.81 11.97
C ARG A 99 1.76 -9.86 10.98
N THR A 100 1.66 -9.15 9.85
CA THR A 100 2.59 -9.28 8.72
C THR A 100 3.80 -8.34 8.77
N GLY A 101 3.94 -7.48 9.77
CA GLY A 101 5.15 -6.66 9.87
C GLY A 101 5.50 -6.16 11.26
N SER A 102 6.40 -5.17 11.32
CA SER A 102 6.99 -4.70 12.58
C SER A 102 5.98 -4.08 13.54
N SER A 103 6.30 -4.15 14.83
CA SER A 103 5.53 -3.52 15.91
C SER A 103 5.28 -2.03 15.60
N GLY A 104 4.01 -1.70 15.35
CA GLY A 104 3.57 -0.33 15.03
C GLY A 104 2.90 -0.16 13.66
N ARG A 105 2.89 -1.17 12.78
CA ARG A 105 2.22 -1.08 11.47
C ARG A 105 0.69 -0.96 11.58
N ALA A 106 0.06 -1.68 12.50
CA ALA A 106 -1.39 -1.54 12.78
C ALA A 106 -1.75 -0.10 13.21
N VAL A 107 -0.92 0.53 14.04
CA VAL A 107 -1.08 1.94 14.43
C VAL A 107 -0.90 2.86 13.23
N ALA A 108 0.09 2.61 12.37
CA ALA A 108 0.30 3.38 11.15
C ALA A 108 -0.90 3.29 10.19
N PHE A 109 -1.50 2.09 10.06
CA PHE A 109 -2.72 1.89 9.28
C PHE A 109 -3.90 2.69 9.85
N ARG A 110 -4.15 2.62 11.16
CA ARG A 110 -5.21 3.41 11.80
C ARG A 110 -5.02 4.92 11.63
N ASP A 111 -3.81 5.41 11.85
CA ASP A 111 -3.47 6.82 11.68
C ASP A 111 -3.70 7.29 10.25
N TRP A 112 -3.29 6.48 9.27
CA TRP A 112 -3.50 6.73 7.85
C TRP A 112 -4.99 6.77 7.51
N ASN A 113 -5.76 5.74 7.89
CA ASN A 113 -7.17 5.63 7.54
C ASN A 113 -8.01 6.78 8.14
N ARG A 114 -7.68 7.20 9.37
CA ARG A 114 -8.32 8.32 10.07
C ARG A 114 -7.94 9.69 9.51
N SER A 115 -6.70 9.86 9.04
CA SER A 115 -6.22 11.16 8.54
C SER A 115 -6.83 11.49 7.17
N SER A 116 -7.45 12.67 7.02
CA SER A 116 -7.97 13.18 5.73
C SER A 116 -6.94 13.93 4.88
N ALA A 117 -5.73 14.16 5.41
CA ALA A 117 -4.75 15.04 4.78
C ALA A 117 -3.76 14.29 3.87
N LEU A 118 -3.96 14.44 2.56
CA LEU A 118 -3.08 14.07 1.43
C LEU A 118 -1.58 14.46 1.61
N GLY A 119 -1.25 15.34 2.56
CA GLY A 119 0.10 15.90 2.70
C GLY A 119 1.01 15.28 3.77
N ARG A 120 0.53 14.36 4.64
CA ARG A 120 1.33 13.91 5.81
C ARG A 120 1.86 12.48 5.77
N LEU A 121 1.43 11.63 4.84
CA LEU A 121 1.97 10.27 4.77
C LEU A 121 3.40 10.22 4.21
N GLY A 122 3.69 11.00 3.16
CA GLY A 122 5.05 11.12 2.62
C GLY A 122 6.07 11.57 3.68
N ARG A 123 5.65 12.45 4.60
CA ARG A 123 6.53 12.96 5.68
C ARG A 123 6.60 12.06 6.92
N ARG A 124 5.54 11.30 7.24
CA ARG A 124 5.53 10.40 8.41
C ARG A 124 6.13 9.03 8.14
N ILE A 125 5.98 8.49 6.92
CA ILE A 125 6.62 7.22 6.57
C ILE A 125 8.13 7.43 6.41
N ALA A 126 8.56 8.52 5.77
CA ALA A 126 9.98 8.92 5.75
C ALA A 126 10.53 9.27 7.15
N GLY A 127 9.68 9.78 8.05
CA GLY A 127 10.09 10.21 9.40
C GLY A 127 10.16 9.11 10.46
N ARG A 128 9.51 7.95 10.26
CA ARG A 128 9.42 6.89 11.28
C ARG A 128 10.56 5.85 11.19
N VAL A 129 11.38 5.87 10.13
CA VAL A 129 12.62 5.06 9.99
C VAL A 129 13.84 5.89 10.45
N ARG A 130 13.72 6.57 11.59
CA ARG A 130 14.84 7.24 12.27
C ARG A 130 14.77 6.97 13.77
N ARG A 131 14.83 5.69 14.13
CA ARG A 131 15.27 5.17 15.44
C ARG A 131 15.29 3.64 15.37
N GLY A 132 16.48 3.08 15.46
CA GLY A 132 16.79 1.66 15.30
C GLY A 132 18.07 1.55 14.51
#